data_AF-A0A444JZE6-F1
#
_entry.id   AF-A0A444JZE6-F1
#
_cell.length_a   1.000
_cell.length_b   1.000
_cell.length_c   1.000
_cell.angle_alpha   90.00
_cell.angle_beta   90.00
_cell.angle_gamma   90.00
#
_symmetry.space_group_name_H-M   'P 1'
#
loop_
_entity.id
_entity.type
_entity.pdbx_description
1 polymer ?
#
loop_
_entity_poly.entity_id
_entity_poly.type
_entity_poly.pdbx_seq_one_letter_code
_entity_poly.pdbx_strand_id
1 'polypeptide(L)'
;MLRIYTGQNGHLTAIDGLPEAEALGALWLDLLNPTVEEVKLVKAHLAIDIPTRDEMAEIELSDRLYHEDGAEFMTITAVANIEGEDPVKAPVTFVIKGQTLVTVRHAEPKPFLIYAAKAQRTSGPPCTSGELVMLGLIEAIIDRAADTLERIGDEIDALSREIFRNTSPSASKKTRNLQSLVE
;
A
#
# COMPACT_ATOMS: atom_id res chain seq x y z
N MET A 1 14.63 -6.41 3.19
CA MET A 1 14.16 -7.03 4.44
C MET A 1 12.92 -7.85 4.16
N LEU A 2 13.07 -9.16 4.32
CA LEU A 2 12.02 -10.18 4.28
C LEU A 2 11.42 -10.36 5.68
N ARG A 3 10.09 -10.27 5.79
CA ARG A 3 9.33 -10.72 6.97
C ARG A 3 8.44 -11.90 6.56
N ILE A 4 8.27 -12.87 7.44
CA ILE A 4 7.55 -14.11 7.15
C ILE A 4 6.43 -14.27 8.17
N TYR A 5 5.23 -14.54 7.68
CA TYR A 5 4.05 -14.76 8.51
C TYR A 5 3.37 -16.08 8.16
N THR A 6 2.95 -16.80 9.20
CA THR A 6 2.16 -18.03 9.11
C THR A 6 0.78 -17.81 9.74
N GLY A 7 -0.21 -18.60 9.32
CA GLY A 7 -1.54 -18.57 9.94
C GLY A 7 -1.61 -19.54 11.11
N GLN A 8 -1.84 -19.03 12.32
CA GLN A 8 -2.11 -19.84 13.50
C GLN A 8 -3.43 -19.40 14.12
N ASN A 9 -4.38 -20.34 14.32
CA ASN A 9 -5.70 -20.04 14.90
C ASN A 9 -6.40 -18.82 14.26
N GLY A 10 -6.28 -18.66 12.94
CA GLY A 10 -6.90 -17.58 12.17
C GLY A 10 -6.25 -16.20 12.31
N HIS A 11 -5.09 -16.07 12.95
CA HIS A 11 -4.30 -14.83 12.98
C HIS A 11 -2.90 -15.07 12.44
N LEU A 12 -2.23 -13.97 12.06
CA LEU A 12 -0.85 -14.05 11.58
C LEU A 12 0.13 -14.11 12.75
N THR A 13 1.15 -14.95 12.62
CA THR A 13 2.29 -15.01 13.54
C THR A 13 3.58 -14.85 12.75
N ALA A 14 4.41 -13.89 13.15
CA ALA A 14 5.73 -13.68 12.56
C ALA A 14 6.68 -14.81 12.99
N ILE A 15 7.50 -15.29 12.05
CA ILE A 15 8.50 -16.34 12.29
C ILE A 15 9.85 -15.96 11.69
N ASP A 16 10.93 -16.57 12.20
CA ASP A 16 12.31 -16.12 11.95
C ASP A 16 12.98 -16.81 10.75
N GLY A 17 12.27 -17.61 9.95
CA GLY A 17 12.85 -18.19 8.74
C GLY A 17 11.92 -19.08 7.91
N LEU A 18 12.33 -19.32 6.65
CA LEU A 18 11.58 -20.18 5.73
C LEU A 18 11.52 -21.66 6.09
N PRO A 19 12.53 -22.30 6.73
CA PRO A 19 12.40 -23.71 7.11
C PRO A 19 11.21 -23.98 8.04
N GLU A 20 10.93 -23.05 8.95
CA GLU A 20 9.74 -23.08 9.80
C GLU A 20 8.47 -22.75 9.00
N ALA A 21 8.58 -21.85 8.01
CA ALA A 21 7.49 -21.50 7.11
C ALA A 21 7.06 -22.66 6.18
N GLU A 22 8.00 -23.48 5.71
CA GLU A 22 7.75 -24.69 4.93
C GLU A 22 6.98 -25.73 5.74
N ALA A 23 7.30 -25.85 7.03
CA ALA A 23 6.62 -26.77 7.93
C ALA A 23 5.20 -26.30 8.32
N LEU A 24 5.01 -24.99 8.48
CA LEU A 24 3.76 -24.40 8.99
C LEU A 24 2.81 -23.88 7.90
N GLY A 25 3.29 -23.69 6.67
CA GLY A 25 2.57 -23.02 5.60
C GLY A 25 2.63 -21.50 5.73
N ALA A 26 3.59 -20.88 5.03
CA ALA A 26 3.67 -19.42 4.91
C ALA A 26 2.38 -18.87 4.28
N LEU A 27 1.73 -17.93 4.94
CA LEU A 27 0.60 -17.21 4.36
C LEU A 27 1.03 -15.89 3.73
N TRP A 28 2.08 -15.26 4.27
CA TRP A 28 2.55 -13.97 3.77
C TRP A 28 4.07 -13.82 3.89
N LEU A 29 4.73 -13.59 2.74
CA LEU A 29 6.13 -13.26 2.61
C LEU A 29 6.24 -11.78 2.20
N ASP A 30 6.75 -10.97 3.10
CA ASP A 30 6.73 -9.52 2.99
C ASP A 30 8.13 -8.98 2.68
N LEU A 31 8.37 -8.64 1.41
CA LEU A 31 9.64 -8.12 0.90
C LEU A 31 9.63 -6.58 0.85
N LEU A 32 10.27 -5.95 1.82
CA LEU A 32 10.52 -4.50 1.85
C LEU A 32 11.97 -4.20 1.55
N ASN A 33 12.26 -3.51 0.44
CA ASN A 33 13.63 -3.28 -0.04
C ASN A 33 14.47 -4.57 0.02
N PRO A 34 14.05 -5.62 -0.71
CA PRO A 34 14.64 -6.94 -0.54
C PRO A 34 16.09 -6.98 -1.03
N THR A 35 16.93 -7.75 -0.36
CA THR A 35 18.28 -8.06 -0.85
C THR A 35 18.22 -9.13 -1.93
N VAL A 36 19.31 -9.30 -2.68
CA VAL A 36 19.42 -10.35 -3.70
C VAL A 36 19.27 -11.75 -3.09
N GLU A 37 19.78 -11.94 -1.87
CA GLU A 37 19.67 -13.18 -1.12
C GLU A 37 18.22 -13.47 -0.73
N GLU A 38 17.48 -12.47 -0.24
CA GLU A 38 16.06 -12.60 0.11
C GLU A 38 15.20 -12.92 -1.12
N VAL A 39 15.46 -12.27 -2.26
CA VAL A 39 14.78 -12.58 -3.53
C VAL A 39 15.05 -14.01 -3.98
N LYS A 40 16.32 -14.44 -3.97
CA LYS A 40 16.69 -15.83 -4.32
C LYS A 40 16.03 -16.84 -3.41
N LEU A 41 15.92 -16.51 -2.12
CA LEU A 41 15.32 -17.36 -1.12
C LEU A 41 13.82 -17.58 -1.41
N VAL A 42 13.05 -16.50 -1.67
CA VAL A 42 11.63 -16.61 -2.03
C VAL A 42 11.44 -17.31 -3.38
N LYS A 43 12.29 -17.01 -4.38
CA LYS A 43 12.30 -17.69 -5.67
C LYS A 43 12.50 -19.20 -5.53
N ALA A 44 13.45 -19.65 -4.71
CA ALA A 44 13.70 -21.07 -4.50
C ALA A 44 12.52 -21.76 -3.79
N HIS A 45 11.90 -21.08 -2.83
CA HIS A 45 10.80 -21.62 -2.03
C HIS A 45 9.49 -21.74 -2.83
N LEU A 46 9.15 -20.72 -3.62
CA LEU A 46 7.89 -20.68 -4.37
C LEU A 46 8.04 -21.02 -5.85
N ALA A 47 9.25 -21.15 -6.39
CA ALA A 47 9.51 -21.31 -7.82
C ALA A 47 8.80 -20.23 -8.65
N ILE A 48 9.03 -18.96 -8.30
CA ILE A 48 8.53 -17.77 -9.00
C ILE A 48 9.67 -16.77 -9.20
N ASP A 49 9.57 -15.96 -10.24
CA ASP A 49 10.41 -14.78 -10.39
C ASP A 49 9.83 -13.56 -9.67
N ILE A 50 10.68 -12.86 -8.92
CA ILE A 50 10.30 -11.65 -8.19
C ILE A 50 10.61 -10.45 -9.09
N PRO A 51 9.63 -9.59 -9.41
CA PRO A 51 9.84 -8.48 -10.31
C PRO A 51 10.87 -7.51 -9.74
N THR A 52 11.70 -6.99 -10.62
CA THR A 52 12.66 -5.93 -10.35
C THR A 52 11.94 -4.60 -10.16
N ARG A 53 12.64 -3.65 -9.55
CA ARG A 53 12.12 -2.29 -9.35
C ARG A 53 11.74 -1.59 -10.66
N ASP A 54 12.47 -1.89 -11.75
CA ASP A 54 12.25 -1.28 -13.06
C ASP A 54 11.01 -1.86 -13.73
N GLU A 55 10.83 -3.19 -13.70
CA GLU A 55 9.59 -3.85 -14.17
C GLU A 55 8.36 -3.37 -13.40
N MET A 56 8.47 -3.21 -12.07
CA MET A 56 7.40 -2.65 -11.25
C MET A 56 7.01 -1.20 -11.61
N ALA A 57 7.91 -0.45 -12.25
CA ALA A 57 7.66 0.94 -12.65
C ALA A 57 6.89 1.04 -13.97
N GLU A 58 6.78 -0.06 -14.74
CA GLU A 58 6.00 -0.11 -15.97
C GLU A 58 4.52 0.20 -15.70
N ILE A 59 3.89 0.87 -16.67
CA ILE A 59 2.51 1.36 -16.56
C ILE A 59 1.53 0.56 -17.42
N GLU A 60 2.04 -0.32 -18.27
CA GLU A 60 1.21 -1.13 -19.16
C GLU A 60 0.46 -2.19 -18.35
N LEU A 61 -0.80 -2.45 -18.74
CA LEU A 61 -1.67 -3.34 -17.98
C LEU A 61 -1.14 -4.79 -17.97
N SER A 62 -0.53 -5.22 -19.08
CA SER A 62 0.10 -6.54 -19.22
C SER A 62 1.22 -6.77 -18.22
N ASP A 63 1.93 -5.71 -17.83
CA ASP A 63 3.07 -5.80 -16.90
C ASP A 63 2.61 -5.60 -15.45
N ARG A 64 1.36 -5.18 -15.25
CA ARG A 64 0.76 -4.92 -13.94
C ARG A 64 -0.20 -5.99 -13.45
N LEU A 65 -0.82 -6.75 -14.33
CA LEU A 65 -1.70 -7.87 -13.95
C LEU A 65 -1.46 -9.03 -14.91
N TYR A 66 -0.74 -10.05 -14.44
CA TYR A 66 -0.33 -11.16 -15.28
C TYR A 66 -0.21 -12.47 -14.50
N HIS A 67 -0.17 -13.56 -15.25
CA HIS A 67 0.02 -14.91 -14.74
C HIS A 67 1.36 -15.46 -15.25
N GLU A 68 2.20 -15.94 -14.34
CA GLU A 68 3.49 -16.56 -14.67
C GLU A 68 3.84 -17.62 -13.62
N ASP A 69 4.44 -18.74 -14.04
CA ASP A 69 4.90 -19.82 -13.15
C ASP A 69 3.85 -20.33 -12.14
N GLY A 70 2.56 -20.31 -12.53
CA GLY A 70 1.46 -20.72 -11.67
C GLY A 70 1.14 -19.74 -10.53
N ALA A 71 1.59 -18.48 -10.65
CA ALA A 71 1.30 -17.38 -9.74
C ALA A 71 0.58 -16.24 -10.45
N GLU A 72 -0.25 -15.53 -9.70
CA GLU A 72 -0.93 -14.32 -10.14
C GLU A 72 -0.20 -13.10 -9.60
N PHE A 73 0.20 -12.19 -10.47
CA PHE A 73 0.92 -10.97 -10.15
C PHE A 73 0.02 -9.76 -10.33
N MET A 74 0.00 -8.86 -9.35
CA MET A 74 -0.71 -7.59 -9.43
C MET A 74 0.13 -6.45 -8.85
N THR A 75 0.47 -5.46 -9.68
CA THR A 75 1.19 -4.25 -9.27
C THR A 75 0.22 -3.07 -9.18
N ILE A 76 0.06 -2.53 -7.98
CA ILE A 76 -0.71 -1.30 -7.73
C ILE A 76 0.22 -0.15 -7.36
N THR A 77 -0.27 1.07 -7.52
CA THR A 77 0.44 2.26 -7.06
C THR A 77 -0.13 2.71 -5.72
N ALA A 78 0.66 2.56 -4.66
CA ALA A 78 0.34 3.07 -3.33
C ALA A 78 0.99 4.44 -3.11
N VAL A 79 0.51 5.18 -2.11
CA VAL A 79 1.15 6.42 -1.65
C VAL A 79 1.84 6.16 -0.32
N ALA A 80 3.12 6.51 -0.23
CA ALA A 80 3.92 6.45 0.99
C ALA A 80 4.33 7.86 1.44
N ASN A 81 4.75 7.99 2.70
CA ASN A 81 5.23 9.24 3.31
C ASN A 81 4.26 10.44 3.23
N ILE A 82 2.94 10.17 3.26
CA ILE A 82 1.89 11.20 3.19
C ILE A 82 1.97 12.24 4.32
N GLU A 83 2.47 11.84 5.50
CA GLU A 83 2.60 12.72 6.67
C GLU A 83 3.94 13.47 6.72
N GLY A 84 4.88 13.14 5.83
CA GLY A 84 6.16 13.84 5.69
C GLY A 84 6.07 14.96 4.67
N GLU A 85 7.21 15.60 4.39
CA GLU A 85 7.30 16.68 3.41
C GLU A 85 7.19 16.18 1.96
N ASP A 86 7.59 14.93 1.69
CA ASP A 86 7.66 14.35 0.34
C ASP A 86 6.80 13.08 0.20
N PRO A 87 5.49 13.20 -0.10
CA PRO A 87 4.67 12.06 -0.46
C PRO A 87 5.15 11.47 -1.79
N VAL A 88 5.29 10.14 -1.82
CA VAL A 88 5.79 9.43 -3.00
C VAL A 88 4.80 8.39 -3.49
N LYS A 89 4.65 8.30 -4.82
CA LYS A 89 4.00 7.16 -5.48
C LYS A 89 4.97 6.00 -5.46
N ALA A 90 4.55 4.87 -4.89
CA ALA A 90 5.35 3.68 -4.77
C ALA A 90 4.61 2.48 -5.37
N PRO A 91 5.20 1.81 -6.39
CA PRO A 91 4.63 0.55 -6.85
C PRO A 91 4.77 -0.51 -5.76
N VAL A 92 3.72 -1.32 -5.63
CA VAL A 92 3.65 -2.46 -4.72
C VAL A 92 3.13 -3.64 -5.52
N THR A 93 3.91 -4.71 -5.60
CA THR A 93 3.50 -5.92 -6.28
C THR A 93 3.03 -6.96 -5.27
N PHE A 94 1.85 -7.51 -5.54
CA PHE A 94 1.25 -8.64 -4.86
C PHE A 94 1.43 -9.85 -5.75
N VAL A 95 1.91 -10.96 -5.19
CA VAL A 95 2.04 -12.23 -5.91
C VAL A 95 1.32 -13.30 -5.11
N ILE A 96 0.33 -13.95 -5.70
CA ILE A 96 -0.38 -15.07 -5.08
C ILE A 96 0.08 -16.36 -5.74
N LYS A 97 0.58 -17.31 -4.93
CA LYS A 97 0.87 -18.68 -5.37
C LYS A 97 0.33 -19.68 -4.36
N GLY A 98 -0.65 -20.47 -4.78
CA GLY A 98 -1.39 -21.33 -3.85
C GLY A 98 -2.06 -20.49 -2.76
N GLN A 99 -1.77 -20.77 -1.49
CA GLN A 99 -2.30 -20.01 -0.35
C GLN A 99 -1.33 -18.95 0.19
N THR A 100 -0.20 -18.72 -0.48
CA THR A 100 0.85 -17.80 -0.02
C THR A 100 0.79 -16.51 -0.81
N LEU A 101 0.76 -15.39 -0.09
CA LEU A 101 0.97 -14.06 -0.63
C LEU A 101 2.44 -13.67 -0.51
N VAL A 102 3.00 -13.08 -1.57
CA VAL A 102 4.25 -12.32 -1.53
C VAL A 102 3.93 -10.86 -1.80
N THR A 103 4.50 -9.95 -1.01
CA THR A 103 4.42 -8.50 -1.29
C THR A 103 5.81 -7.95 -1.52
N VAL A 104 6.01 -7.25 -2.65
CA VAL A 104 7.29 -6.63 -3.03
C VAL A 104 7.11 -5.11 -3.06
N ARG A 105 7.94 -4.38 -2.33
CA ARG A 105 7.90 -2.91 -2.30
C ARG A 105 9.23 -2.27 -1.93
N HIS A 106 9.41 -1.04 -2.40
CA HIS A 106 10.60 -0.23 -2.14
C HIS A 106 10.34 1.03 -1.32
N ALA A 107 9.10 1.22 -0.90
CA ALA A 107 8.70 2.18 0.12
C ALA A 107 7.91 1.44 1.22
N GLU A 108 7.73 2.06 2.38
CA GLU A 108 6.93 1.49 3.47
C GLU A 108 5.63 2.29 3.66
N PRO A 109 4.58 2.05 2.84
CA PRO A 109 3.28 2.63 3.09
C PRO A 109 2.77 2.23 4.49
N LYS A 110 2.29 3.23 5.23
CA LYS A 110 1.71 3.06 6.57
C LYS A 110 0.67 1.93 6.69
N PRO A 111 -0.21 1.69 5.68
CA PRO A 111 -1.16 0.57 5.71
C PRO A 111 -0.55 -0.80 5.99
N PHE A 112 0.65 -1.09 5.49
CA PHE A 112 1.33 -2.38 5.71
C PHE A 112 1.65 -2.62 7.18
N LEU A 113 2.22 -1.61 7.85
CA LEU A 113 2.56 -1.67 9.26
C LEU A 113 1.31 -1.80 10.13
N ILE A 114 0.28 -1.00 9.83
CA ILE A 114 -1.00 -1.01 10.58
C ILE A 114 -1.69 -2.38 10.42
N TYR A 115 -1.77 -2.88 9.19
CA TYR A 115 -2.41 -4.15 8.91
C TYR A 115 -1.67 -5.31 9.57
N ALA A 116 -0.33 -5.38 9.42
CA ALA A 116 0.47 -6.43 10.03
C ALA A 116 0.30 -6.46 11.57
N ALA A 117 0.27 -5.30 12.23
CA ALA A 117 0.01 -5.23 13.67
C ALA A 117 -1.42 -5.66 14.04
N LYS A 118 -2.42 -5.31 13.21
CA LYS A 118 -3.81 -5.70 13.43
C LYS A 118 -4.03 -7.20 13.25
N ALA A 119 -3.47 -7.79 12.20
CA ALA A 119 -3.61 -9.20 11.83
C ALA A 119 -2.93 -10.17 12.80
N GLN A 120 -1.98 -9.69 13.61
CA GLN A 120 -1.34 -10.46 14.68
C GLN A 120 -2.16 -10.51 15.99
N ARG A 121 -3.23 -9.71 16.11
CA ARG A 121 -4.09 -9.73 17.30
C ARG A 121 -5.16 -10.80 17.14
N THR A 122 -5.56 -11.44 18.25
CA THR A 122 -6.67 -12.41 18.28
C THR A 122 -8.01 -11.80 17.86
N SER A 123 -8.21 -10.49 18.08
CA SER A 123 -9.37 -9.73 17.61
C SER A 123 -9.19 -9.11 16.22
N GLY A 124 -8.11 -9.45 15.52
CA GLY A 124 -7.81 -9.03 14.16
C GLY A 124 -8.71 -9.71 13.12
N PRO A 125 -8.58 -9.31 11.84
CA PRO A 125 -9.27 -9.99 10.75
C PRO A 125 -8.79 -11.45 10.64
N PRO A 126 -9.68 -12.40 10.30
CA PRO A 126 -9.28 -13.78 10.09
C PRO A 126 -8.34 -13.89 8.89
N CYS A 127 -7.15 -14.44 9.12
CA CYS A 127 -6.11 -14.63 8.10
C CYS A 127 -5.88 -16.13 7.90
N THR A 128 -6.59 -16.72 6.93
CA THR A 128 -6.48 -18.15 6.61
C THR A 128 -5.89 -18.44 5.24
N SER A 129 -5.72 -17.42 4.39
CA SER A 129 -5.09 -17.54 3.08
C SER A 129 -4.40 -16.23 2.68
N GLY A 130 -3.45 -16.30 1.75
CA GLY A 130 -2.76 -15.15 1.19
C GLY A 130 -3.70 -14.15 0.52
N GLU A 131 -4.78 -14.61 -0.10
CA GLU A 131 -5.79 -13.73 -0.72
C GLU A 131 -6.54 -12.89 0.33
N LEU A 132 -6.84 -13.45 1.50
CA LEU A 132 -7.46 -12.68 2.59
C LEU A 132 -6.48 -11.66 3.19
N VAL A 133 -5.20 -12.01 3.28
CA VAL A 133 -4.14 -11.06 3.68
C VAL A 133 -4.05 -9.92 2.67
N MET A 134 -4.03 -10.24 1.37
CA MET A 134 -4.00 -9.29 0.28
C MET A 134 -5.22 -8.36 0.29
N LEU A 135 -6.42 -8.92 0.46
CA LEU A 135 -7.66 -8.14 0.55
C LEU A 135 -7.58 -7.13 1.71
N GLY A 136 -7.17 -7.58 2.90
CA GLY A 136 -7.05 -6.70 4.05
C GLY A 136 -5.97 -5.61 3.90
N LEU A 137 -4.88 -5.88 3.18
CA LEU A 137 -3.89 -4.87 2.81
C LEU A 137 -4.46 -3.84 1.84
N ILE A 138 -5.22 -4.28 0.83
CA ILE A 138 -5.87 -3.39 -0.15
C ILE A 138 -6.92 -2.51 0.55
N GLU A 139 -7.74 -3.08 1.43
CA GLU A 139 -8.69 -2.32 2.26
C GLU A 139 -7.96 -1.23 3.08
N ALA A 140 -6.87 -1.60 3.77
CA ALA A 140 -6.09 -0.64 4.55
C ALA A 140 -5.45 0.46 3.68
N ILE A 141 -5.08 0.15 2.43
CA ILE A 141 -4.57 1.14 1.46
C ILE A 141 -5.69 2.09 1.03
N ILE A 142 -6.88 1.57 0.73
CA ILE A 142 -8.06 2.35 0.33
C ILE A 142 -8.50 3.28 1.47
N ASP A 143 -8.62 2.75 2.69
CA ASP A 143 -8.97 3.54 3.88
C ASP A 143 -8.00 4.71 4.06
N ARG A 144 -6.70 4.45 3.96
CA ARG A 144 -5.68 5.50 4.10
C ARG A 144 -5.75 6.54 2.97
N ALA A 145 -6.05 6.11 1.75
CA ALA A 145 -6.23 7.03 0.63
C ALA A 145 -7.46 7.92 0.85
N ALA A 146 -8.57 7.37 1.36
CA ALA A 146 -9.77 8.12 1.69
C ALA A 146 -9.51 9.16 2.79
N ASP A 147 -8.90 8.77 3.91
CA ASP A 147 -8.50 9.69 5.00
C ASP A 147 -7.65 10.85 4.48
N THR A 148 -6.75 10.55 3.54
CA THR A 148 -5.84 11.55 2.96
C THR A 148 -6.59 12.53 2.07
N LEU A 149 -7.49 12.03 1.22
CA LEU A 149 -8.33 12.87 0.37
C LEU A 149 -9.27 13.77 1.19
N GLU A 150 -9.84 13.24 2.28
CA GLU A 150 -10.68 14.01 3.20
C GLU A 150 -9.89 15.17 3.82
N ARG A 151 -8.71 14.90 4.40
CA ARG A 151 -7.84 15.93 4.97
C ARG A 151 -7.46 17.01 3.94
N ILE A 152 -7.07 16.61 2.74
CA ILE A 152 -6.71 17.56 1.67
C ILE A 152 -7.93 18.41 1.28
N GLY A 153 -9.13 17.82 1.24
CA GLY A 153 -10.38 18.53 1.01
C GLY A 153 -10.62 19.62 2.06
N ASP A 154 -10.49 19.27 3.34
CA ASP A 154 -10.64 20.22 4.45
C ASP A 154 -9.61 21.36 4.40
N GLU A 155 -8.36 21.06 4.05
CA GLU A 155 -7.29 22.06 3.88
C GLU A 155 -7.59 23.04 2.74
N ILE A 156 -8.06 22.52 1.59
CA ILE A 156 -8.48 23.34 0.45
C ILE A 156 -9.66 24.25 0.83
N ASP A 157 -10.64 23.72 1.55
CA ASP A 157 -11.80 24.49 2.02
C ASP A 157 -11.40 25.60 3.01
N ALA A 158 -10.49 25.31 3.93
CA ALA A 158 -9.95 26.29 4.86
C ALA A 158 -9.21 27.42 4.11
N LEU A 159 -8.33 27.06 3.17
CA LEU A 159 -7.57 28.02 2.37
C LEU A 159 -8.48 28.87 1.48
N SER A 160 -9.50 28.27 0.87
CA SER A 160 -10.52 28.97 0.09
C SER A 160 -11.26 30.01 0.96
N ARG A 161 -11.71 29.63 2.16
CA ARG A 161 -12.35 30.57 3.10
C ARG A 161 -11.41 31.70 3.50
N GLU A 162 -10.15 31.42 3.77
CA GLU A 162 -9.15 32.44 4.12
C GLU A 162 -8.97 33.47 2.99
N ILE A 163 -8.75 33.02 1.76
CA ILE A 163 -8.54 33.88 0.59
C ILE A 163 -9.78 34.72 0.29
N PHE A 164 -10.96 34.10 0.28
CA PHE A 164 -12.18 34.78 -0.19
C PHE A 164 -12.94 35.55 0.91
N ARG A 165 -12.79 35.21 2.20
CA ARG A 165 -13.43 35.99 3.30
C ARG A 165 -12.61 37.19 3.77
N ASN A 166 -11.29 37.23 3.57
CA ASN A 166 -10.47 38.39 3.96
C ASN A 166 -10.60 39.62 3.04
N THR A 167 -11.56 39.64 2.11
CA THR A 167 -11.90 40.83 1.30
C THR A 167 -13.02 41.68 1.92
N SER A 168 -13.06 41.85 3.25
CA SER A 168 -13.79 42.94 3.92
C SER A 168 -13.30 43.12 5.36
N PRO A 169 -12.55 44.20 5.62
CA PRO A 169 -13.22 45.40 6.11
C PRO A 169 -12.68 46.69 5.43
N SER A 170 -13.59 47.56 5.00
CA SER A 170 -13.33 48.82 4.30
C SER A 170 -12.90 48.69 2.83
N ALA A 171 -13.84 48.25 1.98
CA ALA A 171 -13.92 48.83 0.65
C ALA A 171 -14.28 50.32 0.80
N SER A 172 -13.29 51.16 1.03
CA SER A 172 -13.36 52.55 0.61
C SER A 172 -13.75 52.55 -0.86
N LYS A 173 -14.90 53.16 -1.17
CA LYS A 173 -15.46 53.38 -2.50
C LYS A 173 -14.41 53.35 -3.62
N LYS A 174 -14.55 52.37 -4.52
CA LYS A 174 -13.90 52.18 -5.84
C LYS A 174 -12.85 51.06 -5.89
N THR A 175 -13.31 49.81 -5.79
CA THR A 175 -12.66 48.76 -6.58
C THR A 175 -13.75 47.88 -7.16
N ARG A 176 -13.77 47.80 -8.49
CA ARG A 176 -14.78 47.13 -9.29
C ARG A 176 -14.86 45.66 -8.89
N ASN A 177 -16.08 45.24 -8.60
CA ASN A 177 -16.46 43.86 -8.39
C ASN A 177 -16.13 43.05 -9.66
N LEU A 178 -15.17 42.12 -9.56
CA LEU A 178 -14.78 41.22 -10.66
C LEU A 178 -15.73 40.02 -10.80
N GLN A 179 -16.64 39.80 -9.85
CA GLN A 179 -17.66 38.75 -9.91
C GLN A 179 -18.68 39.02 -11.02
N SER A 180 -18.85 40.28 -11.44
CA SER A 180 -19.76 40.66 -12.53
C SER A 180 -19.16 40.49 -13.93
N LEU A 181 -18.03 39.80 -14.09
CA LEU A 181 -17.37 39.57 -15.38
C LEU A 181 -17.38 38.11 -15.82
N VAL A 182 -17.93 37.20 -15.01
CA VAL A 182 -17.95 35.75 -15.27
C VAL A 182 -19.37 35.20 -15.48
N GLU A 183 -20.41 36.03 -15.32
CA GLU A 183 -21.76 35.78 -15.86
C GLU A 183 -21.92 36.48 -17.21
#